data_AF-A0A2V5MKA6-F1
#
_entry.id   AF-A0A2V5MKA6-F1
#
_cell.length_a   1.000
_cell.length_b   1.000
_cell.length_c   1.000
_cell.angle_alpha   90.00
_cell.angle_beta   90.00
_cell.angle_gamma   90.00
#
_symmetry.space_group_name_H-M   'P 1'
#
loop_
_entity.id
_entity.type
_entity.pdbx_description
1 polymer ?
#
loop_
_entity_poly.entity_id
_entity_poly.type
_entity_poly.pdbx_seq_one_letter_code
_entity_poly.pdbx_strand_id
1 'polypeptide(L)'
;MLTNGFLKEANGRYVLFLDSDLEPVNATWLTAMVEQLSNPNVGVVGGRIISPDNKVESAGLVLFPNGSVQSAFAGCPRDFRGANRQLQAVRNYSAVRPSCLLTRRQLLEPIALPGVTESLGLSRNRDVARDNSECEAVAFC
;
A
#
# COMPACT_ATOMS: atom_id res chain seq x y z
N MET A 1 11.39 9.14 -6.48
CA MET A 1 12.54 8.52 -7.17
C MET A 1 12.82 7.22 -6.42
N LEU A 2 12.15 6.13 -6.82
CA LEU A 2 12.42 4.80 -6.26
C LEU A 2 13.67 4.28 -6.97
N THR A 3 14.85 4.57 -6.42
CA THR A 3 16.11 4.09 -6.99
C THR A 3 16.29 2.62 -6.61
N ASN A 4 16.32 1.74 -7.61
CA ASN A 4 16.62 0.31 -7.48
C ASN A 4 17.91 -0.02 -6.70
N GLY A 5 18.76 0.97 -6.40
CA GLY A 5 19.96 0.80 -5.57
C GLY A 5 19.65 0.26 -4.17
N PHE A 6 18.64 0.81 -3.49
CA PHE A 6 18.28 0.36 -2.13
C PHE A 6 17.74 -1.08 -2.09
N LEU A 7 17.10 -1.54 -3.17
CA LEU A 7 16.63 -2.93 -3.28
C LEU A 7 17.78 -3.94 -3.35
N LYS A 8 18.97 -3.53 -3.84
CA LYS A 8 20.14 -4.40 -3.86
C LYS A 8 20.75 -4.59 -2.47
N GLU A 9 20.60 -3.61 -1.59
CA GLU A 9 21.11 -3.65 -0.22
C GLU A 9 20.16 -4.39 0.74
N ALA A 10 18.87 -4.48 0.39
CA ALA A 10 17.87 -5.17 1.20
C ALA A 10 18.05 -6.70 1.18
N ASN A 11 18.48 -7.28 2.30
CA ASN A 11 18.71 -8.73 2.46
C ASN A 11 17.51 -9.49 3.05
N GLY A 12 16.39 -8.82 3.30
CA GLY A 12 15.19 -9.43 3.85
C GLY A 12 14.45 -10.33 2.85
N ARG A 13 13.73 -11.34 3.36
CA ARG A 13 12.79 -12.16 2.56
C ARG A 13 11.66 -11.32 1.97
N TYR A 14 11.20 -10.34 2.74
CA TYR A 14 10.17 -9.39 2.36
C TYR A 14 10.79 -8.00 2.17
N VAL A 15 10.22 -7.24 1.26
CA VAL A 15 10.60 -5.85 0.98
C VAL A 15 9.39 -4.97 1.27
N LEU A 16 9.58 -4.01 2.17
CA LEU A 16 8.59 -3.01 2.53
C LEU A 16 8.98 -1.67 1.88
N PHE A 17 8.04 -1.08 1.16
CA PHE A 17 8.04 0.32 0.77
C PHE A 17 7.15 1.06 1.77
N LEU A 18 7.72 2.04 2.45
CA LEU A 18 7.03 2.88 3.42
C LEU A 18 7.51 4.32 3.22
N ASP A 19 6.60 5.22 2.93
CA ASP A 19 6.90 6.65 2.87
C ASP A 19 7.28 7.17 4.26
N SER A 20 8.19 8.16 4.32
CA SER A 20 8.72 8.70 5.58
C SER A 20 7.68 9.40 6.45
N ASP A 21 6.55 9.77 5.83
CA ASP A 21 5.47 10.53 6.46
C ASP A 21 4.31 9.58 6.85
N LEU A 22 4.57 8.28 6.96
CA LEU A 22 3.62 7.30 7.48
C LEU A 22 4.12 6.73 8.80
N GLU A 23 3.21 6.63 9.77
CA GLU A 23 3.46 6.05 11.08
C GLU A 23 2.61 4.79 11.29
N PRO A 24 3.12 3.75 11.94
CA PRO A 24 2.31 2.58 12.24
C PRO A 24 1.24 2.86 13.31
N VAL A 25 0.02 2.39 13.07
CA VAL A 25 -1.11 2.46 14.03
C VAL A 25 -0.82 1.73 15.33
N ASN A 26 -0.18 0.57 15.21
CA ASN A 26 0.04 -0.36 16.29
C ASN A 26 1.28 -1.19 16.02
N ALA A 27 1.85 -1.80 17.06
CA ALA A 27 3.08 -2.58 16.94
C ALA A 27 2.92 -3.85 16.06
N THR A 28 1.70 -4.32 15.82
CA THR A 28 1.40 -5.57 15.10
C THR A 28 1.17 -5.38 13.60
N TRP A 29 1.18 -4.14 13.10
CA TRP A 29 0.83 -3.79 11.72
C TRP A 29 1.63 -4.60 10.67
N LEU A 30 2.95 -4.70 10.86
CA LEU A 30 3.83 -5.39 9.91
C LEU A 30 3.63 -6.89 9.97
N THR A 31 3.39 -7.44 11.16
CA THR A 31 3.04 -8.86 11.36
C THR A 31 1.78 -9.19 10.58
N ALA A 32 0.74 -8.37 10.68
CA ALA A 32 -0.51 -8.57 9.95
C ALA A 32 -0.30 -8.56 8.42
N MET A 33 0.59 -7.70 7.90
CA MET A 33 0.94 -7.70 6.47
C MET A 33 1.72 -8.97 6.06
N VAL A 34 2.66 -9.41 6.89
CA VAL A 34 3.44 -10.64 6.65
C VAL A 34 2.55 -11.87 6.68
N GLU A 35 1.56 -11.92 7.58
CA GLU A 35 0.57 -13.00 7.66
C GLU A 35 -0.20 -13.15 6.35
N GLN A 36 -0.57 -12.06 5.67
CA GLN A 36 -1.21 -12.14 4.35
C GLN A 36 -0.27 -12.73 3.29
N LEU A 37 1.03 -12.41 3.36
CA LEU A 37 2.06 -13.01 2.51
C LEU A 37 2.47 -14.44 2.94
N SER A 38 1.83 -15.04 3.94
CA SER A 38 1.94 -16.49 4.17
C SER A 38 1.21 -17.28 3.08
N ASN A 39 0.15 -16.70 2.49
CA ASN A 39 -0.55 -17.28 1.36
C ASN A 39 0.28 -17.09 0.07
N PRO A 40 0.72 -18.18 -0.60
CA PRO A 40 1.54 -18.09 -1.80
C PRO A 40 0.84 -17.38 -2.97
N ASN A 41 -0.50 -17.32 -2.98
CA ASN A 41 -1.29 -16.65 -4.01
C ASN A 41 -1.39 -15.13 -3.83
N VAL A 42 -0.91 -14.58 -2.72
CA VAL A 42 -0.88 -13.11 -2.49
C VAL A 42 0.49 -12.60 -2.91
N GLY A 43 0.54 -11.80 -3.98
CA GLY A 43 1.78 -11.22 -4.48
C GLY A 43 2.25 -9.99 -3.72
N VAL A 44 1.29 -9.16 -3.27
CA VAL A 44 1.59 -7.88 -2.63
C VAL A 44 0.51 -7.49 -1.63
N VAL A 45 0.91 -6.78 -0.57
CA VAL A 45 0.03 -6.31 0.51
C VAL A 45 0.26 -4.82 0.70
N GLY A 46 -0.78 -4.01 0.59
CA GLY A 46 -0.77 -2.58 0.91
C GLY A 46 -1.19 -2.30 2.34
N GLY A 47 -1.02 -1.06 2.80
CA GLY A 47 -1.65 -0.55 4.00
C GLY A 47 -2.92 0.27 3.70
N ARG A 48 -3.84 0.32 4.66
CA ARG A 48 -4.93 1.28 4.79
C ARG A 48 -4.35 2.51 5.44
N ILE A 49 -4.25 3.60 4.72
CA ILE A 49 -3.67 4.88 5.12
C ILE A 49 -4.80 5.78 5.61
N ILE A 50 -4.65 6.33 6.81
CA ILE A 50 -5.60 7.24 7.45
C ILE A 50 -4.92 8.59 7.62
N SER A 51 -5.55 9.66 7.14
CA SER A 51 -5.06 11.04 7.28
C SER A 51 -5.18 11.56 8.73
N PRO A 52 -4.52 12.68 9.08
CA PRO A 52 -4.60 13.29 10.41
C PRO A 52 -6.01 13.69 10.80
N ASP A 53 -6.84 14.00 9.80
CA ASP A 53 -8.26 14.33 9.97
C ASP A 53 -9.14 13.10 10.22
N ASN A 54 -8.54 11.93 10.54
CA ASN A 54 -9.22 10.65 10.77
C ASN A 54 -10.07 10.18 9.57
N LYS A 55 -9.64 10.50 8.35
CA LYS A 55 -10.28 10.04 7.13
C LYS A 55 -9.40 9.03 6.42
N VAL A 56 -10.00 8.05 5.78
CA VAL A 56 -9.28 7.13 4.91
C VAL A 56 -8.73 7.91 3.72
N GLU A 57 -7.42 7.86 3.53
CA GLU A 57 -6.78 8.28 2.27
C GLU A 57 -6.75 7.11 1.30
N SER A 58 -6.41 5.92 1.81
CA SER A 58 -6.44 4.71 1.01
C SER A 58 -6.72 3.46 1.79
N ALA A 59 -7.42 2.52 1.16
CA ALA A 59 -7.64 1.16 1.65
C ALA A 59 -7.49 0.15 0.49
N GLY A 60 -6.65 0.47 -0.50
CA GLY A 60 -6.55 -0.23 -1.78
C GLY A 60 -7.00 0.65 -2.94
N LEU A 61 -6.64 0.26 -4.16
CA LEU A 61 -6.98 0.98 -5.40
C LEU A 61 -7.94 0.14 -6.25
N VAL A 62 -8.96 0.79 -6.81
CA VAL A 62 -9.96 0.19 -7.69
C VAL A 62 -9.82 0.77 -9.08
N LEU A 63 -9.66 -0.09 -10.08
CA LEU A 63 -9.70 0.28 -11.49
C LEU A 63 -11.16 0.25 -11.97
N PHE A 64 -11.62 1.37 -12.52
CA PHE A 64 -12.97 1.51 -13.07
C PHE A 64 -12.99 1.27 -14.59
N PRO A 65 -14.14 0.90 -15.17
CA PRO A 65 -14.27 0.66 -16.62
C PRO A 65 -13.89 1.87 -17.49
N ASN A 66 -13.97 3.08 -16.95
CA ASN A 66 -13.54 4.31 -17.63
C ASN A 66 -12.01 4.53 -17.61
N GLY A 67 -11.24 3.55 -17.15
CA GLY A 67 -9.78 3.63 -17.03
C GLY A 67 -9.29 4.45 -15.83
N SER A 68 -10.18 5.04 -15.03
CA SER A 68 -9.77 5.76 -13.83
C SER A 68 -9.42 4.81 -12.70
N VAL A 69 -8.45 5.21 -11.88
CA VAL A 69 -8.07 4.51 -10.66
C VAL A 69 -8.43 5.38 -9.47
N GLN A 70 -9.20 4.85 -8.53
CA GLN A 70 -9.54 5.57 -7.31
C GLN A 70 -9.19 4.75 -6.08
N SER A 71 -8.96 5.48 -4.99
CA SER A 71 -8.68 4.91 -3.70
C SER A 71 -9.98 4.48 -3.02
N ALA A 72 -10.04 3.21 -2.61
CA ALA A 72 -11.22 2.68 -1.94
C ALA A 72 -11.45 3.41 -0.61
N PHE A 73 -12.71 3.76 -0.36
CA PHE A 73 -13.16 4.46 0.86
C PHE A 73 -12.53 5.84 1.10
N ALA A 74 -11.89 6.45 0.10
CA ALA A 74 -11.28 7.77 0.23
C ALA A 74 -12.29 8.81 0.77
N GLY A 75 -11.89 9.52 1.83
CA GLY A 75 -12.70 10.54 2.50
C GLY A 75 -13.70 9.99 3.52
N CYS A 76 -13.89 8.67 3.62
CA CYS A 76 -14.71 8.09 4.69
C CYS A 76 -14.02 8.20 6.05
N PRO A 77 -14.77 8.28 7.16
CA PRO A 77 -14.21 8.16 8.51
C PRO A 77 -13.43 6.86 8.70
N ARG A 78 -12.38 6.88 9.53
CA ARG A 78 -11.53 5.73 9.88
C ARG A 78 -12.32 4.49 10.30
N ASP A 79 -13.42 4.67 11.02
CA ASP A 79 -14.27 3.61 11.57
C ASP A 79 -15.47 3.23 10.67
N PHE A 80 -15.55 3.83 9.47
CA PHE A 80 -16.60 3.55 8.52
C PHE A 80 -16.66 2.05 8.21
N ARG A 81 -17.84 1.44 8.30
CA ARG A 81 -17.95 -0.01 8.08
C ARG A 81 -17.97 -0.35 6.59
N GLY A 82 -18.65 0.44 5.78
CA GLY A 82 -19.07 0.04 4.43
C GLY A 82 -20.06 -1.13 4.45
N ALA A 83 -20.56 -1.51 3.27
CA ALA A 83 -21.53 -2.60 3.12
C ALA A 83 -20.89 -3.96 3.45
N ASN A 84 -21.37 -4.68 4.47
CA ASN A 84 -20.73 -5.92 4.96
C ASN A 84 -19.33 -5.71 5.56
N ARG A 85 -19.08 -4.57 6.22
CA ARG A 85 -17.83 -4.30 6.98
C ARG A 85 -16.55 -4.34 6.12
N GLN A 86 -16.65 -3.94 4.86
CA GLN A 86 -15.57 -4.07 3.88
C GLN A 86 -14.27 -3.39 4.29
N LEU A 87 -14.37 -2.23 4.94
CA LEU A 87 -13.21 -1.47 5.40
C LEU A 87 -12.53 -2.09 6.64
N GLN A 88 -13.23 -3.00 7.33
CA GLN A 88 -12.75 -3.65 8.56
C GLN A 88 -12.19 -5.06 8.31
N ALA A 89 -12.04 -5.48 7.05
CA ALA A 89 -11.58 -6.81 6.68
C ALA A 89 -10.49 -6.73 5.62
N VAL A 90 -9.59 -7.73 5.61
CA VAL A 90 -8.64 -7.91 4.52
C VAL A 90 -9.40 -8.28 3.25
N ARG A 91 -9.06 -7.62 2.14
CA ARG A 91 -9.71 -7.80 0.84
C ARG A 91 -8.74 -7.66 -0.31
N ASN A 92 -9.13 -8.22 -1.44
CA ASN A 92 -8.46 -8.05 -2.72
C ASN A 92 -8.96 -6.78 -3.41
N TYR A 93 -8.02 -5.98 -3.92
CA TYR A 93 -8.26 -4.77 -4.72
C TYR A 93 -7.67 -4.91 -6.12
N SER A 94 -7.73 -3.86 -6.95
CA SER A 94 -7.11 -3.85 -8.29
C SER A 94 -5.62 -3.47 -8.25
N ALA A 95 -5.20 -2.74 -7.22
CA ALA A 95 -3.81 -2.44 -6.92
C ALA A 95 -3.69 -1.92 -5.47
N VAL A 96 -2.47 -1.66 -5.01
CA VAL A 96 -2.18 -1.03 -3.72
C VAL A 96 -1.31 0.22 -3.91
N ARG A 97 -1.34 1.14 -2.94
CA ARG A 97 -0.54 2.37 -2.98
C ARG A 97 0.96 2.05 -2.80
N PRO A 98 1.87 2.69 -3.55
CA PRO A 98 3.31 2.49 -3.35
C PRO A 98 3.86 3.05 -2.03
N SER A 99 3.11 3.95 -1.38
CA SER A 99 3.52 4.59 -0.14
C SER A 99 3.55 3.64 1.07
N CYS A 100 2.82 2.52 1.02
CA CYS A 100 2.79 1.51 2.08
C CYS A 100 2.51 0.14 1.43
N LEU A 101 3.55 -0.59 1.07
CA LEU A 101 3.50 -1.82 0.26
C LEU A 101 4.53 -2.84 0.75
N LEU A 102 4.11 -4.07 1.01
CA LEU A 102 4.96 -5.21 1.36
C LEU A 102 4.84 -6.30 0.29
N THR A 103 5.97 -6.84 -0.16
CA THR A 103 6.02 -7.97 -1.10
C THR A 103 7.19 -8.90 -0.82
N ARG A 104 7.22 -10.06 -1.47
CA ARG A 104 8.37 -10.98 -1.44
C ARG A 104 9.46 -10.45 -2.36
N ARG A 105 10.71 -10.49 -1.92
CA ARG A 105 11.87 -10.05 -2.72
C ARG A 105 11.91 -10.71 -4.11
N GLN A 106 11.64 -12.01 -4.18
CA GLN A 106 11.66 -12.80 -5.42
C GLN A 106 10.68 -12.30 -6.49
N LEU A 107 9.61 -11.60 -6.10
CA LEU A 107 8.63 -11.03 -7.04
C LEU A 107 9.10 -9.71 -7.67
N LEU A 108 10.10 -9.06 -7.08
CA LEU A 108 10.68 -7.81 -7.60
C LEU A 108 11.76 -8.07 -8.65
N GLU A 109 12.42 -9.22 -8.61
CA GLU A 109 13.54 -9.55 -9.52
C GLU A 109 13.15 -9.48 -11.01
N PRO A 110 11.98 -9.97 -11.45
CA PRO A 110 11.55 -9.84 -12.85
C PRO A 110 11.16 -8.41 -13.25
N ILE A 111 10.71 -7.58 -12.29
CA ILE A 111 10.17 -6.23 -12.53
C ILE A 111 11.27 -5.17 -12.50
N ALA A 112 12.39 -5.44 -11.84
CA ALA A 112 13.54 -4.55 -11.73
C ALA A 112 14.34 -4.37 -13.04
N LEU A 113 13.85 -4.88 -14.18
CA LEU A 113 14.44 -4.65 -15.49
C LEU A 113 14.39 -3.15 -15.87
N PRO A 114 15.46 -2.61 -16.48
CA PRO A 114 15.56 -1.20 -16.83
C PRO A 114 14.57 -0.87 -17.96
N GLY A 115 13.38 -0.40 -17.60
CA GLY A 115 12.34 -0.02 -18.58
C GLY A 115 10.92 0.11 -18.01
N VAL A 116 10.64 -0.47 -16.84
CA VAL A 116 9.32 -0.36 -16.18
C VAL A 116 9.20 0.89 -15.28
N THR A 117 10.24 1.73 -15.24
CA THR A 117 10.35 2.85 -14.29
C THR A 117 9.74 4.15 -14.82
N GLU A 118 9.53 4.30 -16.14
CA GLU A 118 9.08 5.55 -16.75
C GLU A 118 7.55 5.79 -16.70
N SER A 119 6.76 4.82 -16.26
CA SER A 119 5.29 4.94 -16.22
C SER A 119 4.68 5.03 -14.81
N LEU A 120 5.48 4.98 -13.73
CA LEU A 120 5.00 5.31 -12.39
C LEU A 120 4.99 6.84 -12.17
N GLY A 121 4.40 7.57 -13.12
CA GLY A 121 4.03 8.97 -12.98
C GLY A 121 2.84 9.13 -12.05
N LEU A 122 3.03 8.84 -10.76
CA LEU A 122 2.06 9.19 -9.73
C LEU A 122 2.26 10.67 -9.38
N SER A 123 1.31 11.51 -9.80
CA SER A 123 1.25 12.92 -9.47
C SER A 123 1.47 13.13 -7.97
N ARG A 124 2.58 13.78 -7.62
CA ARG A 124 2.84 14.28 -6.26
C ARG A 124 2.03 15.55 -6.07
N ASN A 125 0.96 15.51 -5.29
CA ASN A 125 0.46 16.74 -4.66
C ASN A 125 1.39 17.03 -3.48
N ARG A 126 2.26 18.02 -3.66
CA ARG A 126 3.09 18.59 -2.60
C ARG A 126 2.23 19.58 -1.84
N ASP A 127 1.90 19.25 -0.59
CA ASP A 127 1.80 20.22 0.50
C ASP A 127 2.54 19.61 1.68
N VAL A 128 3.65 20.26 2.06
CA VAL A 128 4.57 19.80 3.11
C VAL A 128 3.92 20.13 4.46
N ALA A 129 3.25 19.16 5.05
CA ALA A 129 2.95 19.12 6.47
C ALA A 129 3.26 17.70 6.95
N ARG A 130 4.06 17.59 8.03
CA ARG A 130 4.35 16.30 8.68
C ARG A 130 3.02 15.65 9.07
N ASP A 131 2.78 14.45 8.59
CA ASP A 131 1.49 13.78 8.66
C ASP A 131 1.67 12.43 9.41
N ASN A 132 0.84 12.18 10.42
CA ASN A 132 0.93 11.00 11.30
C ASN A 132 0.02 9.88 10.77
N SER A 133 0.15 9.55 9.49
CA SER A 133 -0.81 8.69 8.80
C SER A 133 -0.58 7.19 9.08
N GLU A 134 -1.67 6.51 9.43
CA GLU A 134 -1.69 5.20 10.06
C GLU A 134 -1.95 4.03 9.06
N CYS A 135 -1.13 2.95 9.02
CA CYS A 135 -1.25 1.79 8.08
C CYS A 135 -1.88 0.48 8.66
N GLU A 136 -2.91 -0.11 8.02
CA GLU A 136 -3.44 -1.49 8.28
C GLU A 136 -3.49 -2.39 7.01
N ALA A 137 -3.19 -3.69 7.07
CA ALA A 137 -3.02 -4.53 5.87
C ALA A 137 -4.23 -4.61 4.89
N VAL A 138 -3.93 -4.53 3.58
CA VAL A 138 -4.81 -4.67 2.41
C VAL A 138 -4.14 -5.65 1.45
N ALA A 139 -4.81 -6.70 0.97
CA ALA A 139 -4.19 -7.72 0.14
C ALA A 139 -4.42 -7.49 -1.36
N PHE A 140 -3.50 -7.98 -2.19
CA PHE A 140 -3.68 -8.12 -3.64
C PHE A 140 -3.16 -9.50 -4.06
N CYS A 141 -4.03 -10.27 -4.72
CA CYS A 141 -3.65 -11.55 -5.35
C CYS A 141 -2.88 -11.27 -6.63
#